data_AF-A0A5K1K3L4-F1
#
_entry.id   AF-A0A5K1K3L4-F1
#
_cell.length_a   1.000
_cell.length_b   1.000
_cell.length_c   1.000
_cell.angle_alpha   90.00
_cell.angle_beta   90.00
_cell.angle_gamma   90.00
#
_symmetry.space_group_name_H-M   'P 1'
#
loop_
_entity.id
_entity.type
_entity.pdbx_description
1 polymer ?
#
loop_
_entity_poly.entity_id
_entity_poly.type
_entity_poly.pdbx_seq_one_letter_code
_entity_poly.pdbx_strand_id
1 'polypeptide(L)'
;MGRSLLRLTARCHVSCTGAPTDVFPKHDSPAAGTDPAQRDNFGYDPSSQDRCPFAAHTRKVNPRADLASKNISTENRRIIRRGIQFGPEVTADEATSGHTQHDRGLIFVAYSGSITNGFQFIQQILIMDCATCAVVGWANDTKFPIGKEPVVPGFDPIIGQNGADSARSRSMTGVKPDSTNESVSLPTDWVIPKGGEYFFSPSISALRSTFALA
;
A
#
# COMPACT_ATOMS: atom_id res chain seq x y z
N MET A 1 19.19 -11.35 7.00
CA MET A 1 18.12 -10.63 6.27
C MET A 1 17.02 -10.04 7.17
N GLY A 2 16.58 -10.70 8.25
CA GLY A 2 15.42 -10.26 9.06
C GLY A 2 15.46 -8.83 9.66
N ARG A 3 16.62 -8.34 10.14
CA ARG A 3 16.72 -6.95 10.69
C ARG A 3 16.59 -5.86 9.62
N SER A 4 16.97 -6.15 8.38
CA SER A 4 16.82 -5.20 7.27
C SER A 4 15.37 -5.12 6.81
N LEU A 5 14.65 -6.25 6.85
CA LEU A 5 13.24 -6.32 6.48
C LEU A 5 12.36 -5.58 7.49
N LEU A 6 12.60 -5.76 8.80
CA LEU A 6 11.84 -5.06 9.84
C LEU A 6 11.96 -3.53 9.74
N ARG A 7 13.16 -3.04 9.37
CA ARG A 7 13.41 -1.61 9.11
C ARG A 7 12.71 -1.13 7.84
N LEU A 8 12.67 -1.96 6.80
CA LEU A 8 11.93 -1.68 5.57
C LEU A 8 10.42 -1.61 5.85
N THR A 9 9.85 -2.57 6.56
CA THR A 9 8.41 -2.59 6.90
C THR A 9 8.02 -1.40 7.77
N ALA A 10 8.82 -1.08 8.80
CA ALA A 10 8.57 0.09 9.63
C ALA A 10 8.55 1.37 8.78
N ARG A 11 9.54 1.58 7.91
CA ARG A 11 9.62 2.80 7.12
C ARG A 11 8.60 2.88 5.98
N CYS A 12 8.20 1.73 5.44
CA CYS A 12 7.30 1.65 4.28
C CYS A 12 5.81 1.49 4.66
N HIS A 13 5.44 1.43 5.94
CA HIS A 13 4.03 1.25 6.33
C HIS A 13 3.67 2.09 7.56
N VAL A 14 3.86 1.51 8.73
CA VAL A 14 3.65 2.00 10.08
C VAL A 14 4.60 1.16 10.94
N SER A 15 5.02 1.63 12.11
CA SER A 15 5.78 0.76 13.02
C SER A 15 4.98 -0.50 13.40
N CYS A 16 5.65 -1.53 13.92
CA CYS A 16 5.00 -2.78 14.31
C CYS A 16 3.90 -2.56 15.38
N THR A 17 3.98 -1.49 16.17
CA THR A 17 2.96 -1.16 17.19
C THR A 17 1.85 -0.25 16.68
N GLY A 18 1.90 0.19 15.42
CA GLY A 18 0.90 1.08 14.84
C GLY A 18 1.23 2.57 14.93
N ALA A 19 2.43 2.96 15.39
CA ALA A 19 2.87 4.35 15.42
C ALA A 19 3.26 4.84 14.01
N PRO A 20 2.72 5.98 13.53
CA PRO A 20 3.01 6.48 12.20
C PRO A 20 4.46 6.96 12.10
N THR A 21 5.19 6.44 11.12
CA THR A 21 6.59 6.83 10.89
C THR A 21 6.76 8.25 10.41
N ASP A 22 5.69 8.87 9.89
CA ASP A 22 5.69 10.31 9.68
C ASP A 22 5.93 11.02 11.01
N VAL A 23 5.21 10.69 12.10
CA VAL A 23 5.39 11.33 13.42
C VAL A 23 6.63 10.82 14.16
N PHE A 24 6.88 9.51 14.13
CA PHE A 24 7.96 8.84 14.85
C PHE A 24 8.95 8.16 13.88
N PRO A 25 9.79 8.91 13.15
CA PRO A 25 10.59 8.37 12.04
C PRO A 25 11.80 7.53 12.47
N LYS A 26 12.27 7.67 13.70
CA LYS A 26 13.54 7.07 14.18
C LYS A 26 13.36 5.98 15.23
N HIS A 27 12.23 5.95 15.92
CA HIS A 27 11.95 5.02 17.00
C HIS A 27 10.47 4.65 17.01
N ASP A 28 10.17 3.44 17.48
CA ASP A 28 8.79 3.02 17.68
C ASP A 28 8.19 3.70 18.92
N SER A 29 6.88 3.93 18.92
CA SER A 29 6.14 4.53 20.04
C SER A 29 4.83 3.76 20.28
N PRO A 30 4.86 2.69 21.11
CA PRO A 30 3.69 1.86 21.37
C PRO A 30 2.48 2.64 21.88
N ALA A 31 2.72 3.64 22.74
CA ALA A 31 1.67 4.51 23.26
C ALA A 31 0.95 5.26 22.13
N ALA A 32 1.71 5.86 21.21
CA ALA A 32 1.15 6.59 20.07
C ALA A 32 0.44 5.67 19.07
N GLY A 33 0.88 4.42 18.92
CA GLY A 33 0.19 3.44 18.05
C GLY A 33 -1.21 3.05 18.56
N THR A 34 -1.39 3.04 19.89
CA THR A 34 -2.68 2.73 20.51
C THR A 34 -3.61 3.94 20.63
N ASP A 35 -3.07 5.16 20.69
CA ASP A 35 -3.84 6.40 20.86
C ASP A 35 -4.53 6.85 19.56
N PRO A 36 -5.88 6.85 19.49
CA PRO A 36 -6.63 7.31 18.32
C PRO A 36 -6.32 8.76 17.92
N ALA A 37 -5.95 9.63 18.86
CA ALA A 37 -5.66 11.03 18.60
C ALA A 37 -4.29 11.24 17.94
N GLN A 38 -3.38 10.26 18.04
CA GLN A 38 -2.01 10.37 17.53
C GLN A 38 -1.74 9.48 16.32
N ARG A 39 -2.31 8.25 16.30
CA ARG A 39 -1.96 7.24 15.31
C ARG A 39 -2.28 7.59 13.86
N ASP A 40 -3.20 8.52 13.63
CA ASP A 40 -3.63 8.95 12.27
C ASP A 40 -3.58 10.46 12.04
N ASN A 41 -3.13 11.25 13.03
CA ASN A 41 -3.13 12.71 12.98
C ASN A 41 -1.85 13.26 12.32
N PHE A 42 -1.71 13.04 11.01
CA PHE A 42 -0.57 13.53 10.22
C PHE A 42 -0.96 13.72 8.74
N GLY A 43 -0.18 14.52 8.02
CA GLY A 43 -0.46 14.89 6.62
C GLY A 43 0.59 14.43 5.60
N TYR A 44 1.75 13.93 6.05
CA TYR A 44 2.99 13.86 5.29
C TYR A 44 3.54 15.23 4.84
N ASP A 45 4.86 15.34 4.76
CA ASP A 45 5.53 16.48 4.11
C ASP A 45 5.71 16.18 2.61
N PRO A 46 5.06 16.91 1.70
CA PRO A 46 5.16 16.65 0.26
C PRO A 46 6.53 16.93 -0.33
N SER A 47 7.39 17.68 0.35
CA SER A 47 8.73 18.04 -0.15
C SER A 47 9.83 17.07 0.31
N SER A 48 9.56 16.22 1.30
CA SER A 48 10.58 15.37 1.94
C SER A 48 10.17 13.90 2.06
N GLN A 49 11.17 13.02 1.98
CA GLN A 49 11.09 11.59 2.27
C GLN A 49 11.85 11.20 3.54
N ASP A 50 12.37 12.16 4.32
CA ASP A 50 13.23 11.88 5.47
C ASP A 50 12.47 11.13 6.56
N ARG A 51 11.19 11.48 6.75
CA ARG A 51 10.31 10.87 7.75
C ARG A 51 9.65 9.61 7.19
N CYS A 52 8.95 9.76 6.06
CA CYS A 52 8.22 8.69 5.41
C CYS A 52 8.50 8.71 3.89
N PRO A 53 9.03 7.63 3.28
CA PRO A 53 9.22 7.54 1.84
C PRO A 53 7.94 7.83 1.05
N PHE A 54 8.08 8.48 -0.10
CA PHE A 54 6.98 8.72 -1.06
C PHE A 54 6.36 7.40 -1.54
N ALA A 55 7.17 6.35 -1.66
CA ALA A 55 6.73 5.01 -2.04
C ALA A 55 6.26 4.14 -0.85
N ALA A 56 6.16 4.68 0.37
CA ALA A 56 5.57 3.93 1.49
C ALA A 56 4.14 3.51 1.16
N HIS A 57 3.76 2.30 1.54
CA HIS A 57 2.46 1.70 1.27
C HIS A 57 1.30 2.61 1.71
N THR A 58 1.31 3.06 2.96
CA THR A 58 0.25 3.92 3.52
C THR A 58 0.18 5.30 2.84
N ARG A 59 1.30 5.78 2.28
CA ARG A 59 1.39 7.05 1.54
C ARG A 59 0.97 6.88 0.07
N LYS A 60 1.27 5.74 -0.54
CA LYS A 60 0.79 5.35 -1.87
C LYS A 60 -0.73 5.20 -1.88
N VAL A 61 -1.30 4.48 -0.91
CA VAL A 61 -2.75 4.19 -0.88
C VAL A 61 -3.60 5.32 -0.29
N ASN A 62 -3.00 6.25 0.45
CA ASN A 62 -3.64 7.48 0.94
C ASN A 62 -2.61 8.63 0.98
N PRO A 63 -2.48 9.42 -0.10
CA PRO A 63 -1.40 10.42 -0.28
C PRO A 63 -1.51 11.69 0.57
N ARG A 64 -2.68 11.96 1.17
CA ARG A 64 -2.92 13.15 2.02
C ARG A 64 -2.38 14.45 1.40
N ALA A 65 -1.42 15.12 2.05
CA ALA A 65 -0.87 16.40 1.60
C ALA A 65 -0.14 16.33 0.25
N ASP A 66 0.31 15.15 -0.21
CA ASP A 66 0.94 15.01 -1.53
C ASP A 66 0.02 15.43 -2.68
N LEU A 67 -1.28 15.22 -2.52
CA LEU A 67 -2.30 15.61 -3.50
C LEU A 67 -3.12 16.82 -3.02
N ALA A 68 -3.39 16.93 -1.71
CA ALA A 68 -4.15 18.07 -1.18
C ALA A 68 -3.43 19.41 -1.39
N SER A 69 -2.09 19.46 -1.26
CA SER A 69 -1.29 20.67 -1.57
C SER A 69 -1.40 21.12 -3.04
N LYS A 70 -1.84 20.23 -3.93
CA LYS A 70 -2.07 20.48 -5.36
C LYS A 70 -3.56 20.67 -5.68
N ASN A 71 -4.42 20.80 -4.68
CA ASN A 71 -5.88 20.87 -4.81
C ASN A 71 -6.51 19.66 -5.52
N ILE A 72 -5.88 18.48 -5.44
CA ILE A 72 -6.42 17.23 -6.00
C ILE A 72 -7.13 16.47 -4.88
N SER A 73 -8.45 16.32 -5.02
CA SER A 73 -9.28 15.57 -4.07
C SER A 73 -9.08 14.05 -4.22
N THR A 74 -9.00 13.37 -3.07
CA THR A 74 -8.89 11.90 -2.99
C THR A 74 -10.14 11.24 -2.42
N GLU A 75 -11.23 11.99 -2.19
CA GLU A 75 -12.46 11.48 -1.55
C GLU A 75 -13.06 10.28 -2.28
N ASN A 76 -13.13 10.36 -3.61
CA ASN A 76 -13.65 9.29 -4.45
C ASN A 76 -12.69 8.09 -4.58
N ARG A 77 -11.48 8.19 -4.03
CA ARG A 77 -10.47 7.13 -4.03
C ARG A 77 -10.43 6.35 -2.72
N ARG A 78 -11.19 6.77 -1.69
CA ARG A 78 -11.17 6.11 -0.38
C ARG A 78 -11.86 4.74 -0.43
N ILE A 79 -11.33 3.81 0.37
CA ILE A 79 -11.89 2.47 0.56
C ILE A 79 -12.04 2.14 2.04
N ILE A 80 -13.08 1.39 2.39
CA ILE A 80 -13.24 0.80 3.73
C ILE A 80 -12.69 -0.62 3.67
N ARG A 81 -11.67 -0.94 4.48
CA ARG A 81 -11.04 -2.26 4.49
C ARG A 81 -11.61 -3.13 5.61
N ARG A 82 -11.95 -4.38 5.30
CA ARG A 82 -12.43 -5.42 6.23
C ARG A 82 -11.70 -6.74 6.00
N GLY A 83 -10.40 -6.68 5.76
CA GLY A 83 -9.56 -7.86 5.56
C GLY A 83 -9.29 -8.62 6.86
N ILE A 84 -9.02 -9.91 6.73
CA ILE A 84 -8.69 -10.83 7.84
C ILE A 84 -7.53 -11.75 7.43
N GLN A 85 -6.63 -12.06 8.38
CA GLN A 85 -5.53 -12.99 8.13
C GLN A 85 -6.02 -14.42 7.91
N PHE A 86 -5.26 -15.23 7.15
CA PHE A 86 -5.50 -16.66 7.01
C PHE A 86 -4.18 -17.45 7.05
N GLY A 87 -4.31 -18.75 7.33
CA GLY A 87 -3.17 -19.67 7.41
C GLY A 87 -2.56 -19.74 8.81
N PRO A 88 -1.61 -20.66 9.03
CA PRO A 88 -0.92 -20.82 10.30
C PRO A 88 0.13 -19.72 10.50
N GLU A 89 0.55 -19.53 11.75
CA GLU A 89 1.73 -18.74 12.08
C GLU A 89 3.00 -19.31 11.43
N VAL A 90 4.07 -18.51 11.38
CA VAL A 90 5.37 -18.95 10.85
C VAL A 90 5.97 -20.00 11.78
N THR A 91 6.32 -21.16 11.24
CA THR A 91 6.96 -22.25 12.00
C THR A 91 8.45 -21.97 12.26
N ALA A 92 9.05 -22.65 13.23
CA ALA A 92 10.49 -22.53 13.50
C ALA A 92 11.36 -22.92 12.30
N ASP A 93 10.93 -23.94 11.55
CA ASP A 93 11.64 -24.42 10.35
C ASP A 93 11.56 -23.41 9.20
N GLU A 94 10.40 -22.80 8.97
CA GLU A 94 10.26 -21.69 8.00
C GLU A 94 11.10 -20.48 8.40
N ALA A 95 11.12 -20.11 9.69
CA ALA A 95 11.92 -18.99 10.19
C ALA A 95 13.43 -19.23 10.03
N THR A 96 13.88 -20.48 10.21
CA THR A 96 15.29 -20.86 10.11
C THR A 96 15.74 -21.01 8.66
N SER A 97 14.91 -21.63 7.81
CA SER A 97 15.20 -21.83 6.39
C SER A 97 15.06 -20.55 5.56
N GLY A 98 14.27 -19.58 6.02
CA GLY A 98 13.95 -18.38 5.25
C GLY A 98 13.01 -18.64 4.07
N HIS A 99 12.33 -19.79 4.05
CA HIS A 99 11.42 -20.21 3.00
C HIS A 99 10.03 -20.50 3.56
N THR A 100 9.00 -19.98 2.89
CA THR A 100 7.60 -20.28 3.19
C THR A 100 7.25 -21.69 2.75
N GLN A 101 6.70 -22.49 3.66
CA GLN A 101 6.23 -23.86 3.42
C GLN A 101 4.71 -23.98 3.52
N HIS A 102 4.06 -23.12 4.32
CA HIS A 102 2.60 -23.08 4.46
C HIS A 102 2.01 -21.79 3.89
N ASP A 103 0.89 -21.93 3.19
CA ASP A 103 0.12 -20.79 2.69
C ASP A 103 -0.44 -19.96 3.84
N ARG A 104 -0.14 -18.67 3.83
CA ARG A 104 -0.65 -17.66 4.77
C ARG A 104 -0.72 -16.30 4.11
N GLY A 105 -1.52 -15.41 4.68
CA GLY A 105 -1.59 -14.04 4.19
C GLY A 105 -2.85 -13.33 4.65
N LEU A 106 -3.41 -12.53 3.74
CA LEU A 106 -4.56 -11.68 3.99
C LEU A 106 -5.68 -11.99 3.00
N ILE A 107 -6.85 -12.34 3.52
CA ILE A 107 -8.11 -12.26 2.76
C ILE A 107 -8.48 -10.79 2.71
N PHE A 108 -8.14 -10.12 1.62
CA PHE A 108 -8.39 -8.70 1.44
C PHE A 108 -9.83 -8.45 1.02
N VAL A 109 -10.55 -7.63 1.79
CA VAL A 109 -11.90 -7.15 1.46
C VAL A 109 -11.92 -5.64 1.56
N ALA A 110 -12.44 -4.98 0.53
CA ALA A 110 -12.59 -3.53 0.49
C ALA A 110 -13.95 -3.12 -0.08
N TYR A 111 -14.53 -2.07 0.49
CA TYR A 111 -15.78 -1.46 0.04
C TYR A 111 -15.52 -0.04 -0.46
N SER A 112 -16.22 0.33 -1.53
CA SER A 112 -16.23 1.67 -2.10
C SER A 112 -17.51 1.88 -2.90
N GLY A 113 -17.86 3.13 -3.21
CA GLY A 113 -18.98 3.42 -4.11
C GLY A 113 -18.67 3.14 -5.58
N SER A 114 -17.41 2.92 -5.96
CA SER A 114 -16.98 2.63 -7.32
C SER A 114 -15.65 1.88 -7.31
N ILE A 115 -15.65 0.64 -7.80
CA ILE A 115 -14.46 -0.22 -7.86
C ILE A 115 -13.35 0.44 -8.69
N THR A 116 -13.74 1.01 -9.83
CA THR A 116 -12.83 1.74 -10.74
C THR A 116 -12.16 2.91 -10.03
N ASN A 117 -12.88 3.63 -9.17
CA ASN A 117 -12.31 4.77 -8.47
C ASN A 117 -11.58 4.42 -7.17
N GLY A 118 -11.97 3.33 -6.49
CA GLY A 118 -11.36 2.87 -5.25
C GLY A 118 -10.24 1.87 -5.50
N PHE A 119 -10.52 0.58 -5.30
CA PHE A 119 -9.52 -0.49 -5.31
C PHE A 119 -8.72 -0.56 -6.61
N GLN A 120 -9.37 -0.51 -7.79
CA GLN A 120 -8.66 -0.59 -9.06
C GLN A 120 -7.73 0.61 -9.24
N PHE A 121 -8.19 1.82 -8.97
CA PHE A 121 -7.34 3.00 -9.09
C PHE A 121 -6.13 3.00 -8.14
N ILE A 122 -6.32 2.53 -6.91
CA ILE A 122 -5.22 2.44 -5.93
C ILE A 122 -4.17 1.42 -6.42
N GLN A 123 -4.61 0.26 -6.90
CA GLN A 123 -3.73 -0.85 -7.26
C GLN A 123 -3.11 -0.70 -8.65
N GLN A 124 -3.90 -0.28 -9.64
CA GLN A 124 -3.70 -0.62 -11.04
C GLN A 124 -3.17 0.54 -11.87
N ILE A 125 -2.20 0.26 -12.74
CA ILE A 125 -2.00 1.07 -13.94
C ILE A 125 -3.17 0.74 -14.88
N LEU A 126 -4.10 1.68 -15.06
CA LEU A 126 -5.06 1.57 -16.16
C LEU A 126 -4.31 1.96 -17.43
N ILE A 127 -3.76 0.96 -18.13
CA ILE A 127 -3.47 1.08 -19.56
C ILE A 127 -4.83 1.01 -20.25
N MET A 128 -5.45 2.16 -20.50
CA MET A 128 -6.30 2.25 -21.69
C MET A 128 -5.34 2.45 -22.86
N ASP A 129 -5.47 1.61 -23.87
CA ASP A 129 -4.82 1.79 -25.17
C ASP A 129 -5.26 3.13 -25.78
N CYS A 130 -4.49 4.16 -25.47
CA CYS A 130 -4.46 5.43 -26.15
C CYS A 130 -3.06 5.96 -25.87
N ALA A 131 -2.29 6.21 -26.92
CA ALA A 131 -0.86 6.53 -26.90
C ALA A 131 -0.45 7.73 -25.98
N THR A 132 -1.39 8.39 -25.31
CA THR A 132 -1.17 9.50 -24.38
C THR A 132 -2.05 9.47 -23.12
N CYS A 133 -2.85 8.42 -22.86
CA CYS A 133 -3.76 8.36 -21.71
C CYS A 133 -3.49 7.16 -20.78
N ALA A 134 -2.30 7.10 -20.18
CA ALA A 134 -2.09 6.22 -19.04
C ALA A 134 -2.73 6.84 -17.79
N VAL A 135 -3.82 6.27 -17.30
CA VAL A 135 -4.27 6.55 -15.93
C VAL A 135 -3.42 5.68 -15.01
N VAL A 136 -2.35 6.27 -14.50
CA VAL A 136 -1.38 5.54 -13.68
C VAL A 136 -1.91 5.45 -12.25
N GLY A 137 -2.32 4.26 -11.80
CA GLY A 137 -2.73 4.06 -10.42
C GLY A 137 -1.55 3.98 -9.47
N TRP A 138 -1.83 4.25 -8.20
CA TRP A 138 -0.84 4.73 -7.26
C TRP A 138 0.26 3.70 -6.91
N ALA A 139 -0.13 2.47 -6.57
CA ALA A 139 0.80 1.46 -6.07
C ALA A 139 1.80 0.97 -7.13
N ASN A 140 1.36 0.86 -8.38
CA ASN A 140 2.18 0.36 -9.49
C ASN A 140 2.92 1.47 -10.26
N ASP A 141 2.53 2.75 -10.10
CA ASP A 141 3.22 3.87 -10.75
C ASP A 141 4.54 4.23 -10.05
N THR A 142 5.66 4.09 -10.74
CA THR A 142 6.97 4.52 -10.21
C THR A 142 7.10 6.02 -10.00
N LYS A 143 6.29 6.84 -10.66
CA LYS A 143 6.32 8.31 -10.59
C LYS A 143 5.27 8.90 -9.65
N PHE A 144 4.49 8.05 -8.99
CA PHE A 144 3.52 8.47 -7.99
C PHE A 144 4.12 8.47 -6.58
N PRO A 145 3.82 9.45 -5.70
CA PRO A 145 2.98 10.64 -5.91
C PRO A 145 3.58 11.61 -6.93
N ILE A 146 2.75 12.40 -7.61
CA ILE A 146 3.19 13.28 -8.70
C ILE A 146 4.03 14.47 -8.21
N GLY A 147 4.91 14.96 -9.08
CA GLY A 147 5.68 16.19 -8.85
C GLY A 147 6.78 16.06 -7.80
N LYS A 148 7.48 14.92 -7.79
CA LYS A 148 8.61 14.62 -6.89
C LYS A 148 9.97 14.70 -7.56
N GLU A 149 10.00 15.15 -8.82
CA GLU A 149 11.23 15.30 -9.60
C GLU A 149 12.28 16.16 -8.87
N PRO A 150 13.57 15.79 -8.91
CA PRO A 150 14.16 14.72 -9.73
C PRO A 150 14.06 13.31 -9.11
N VAL A 151 13.36 13.16 -7.99
CA VAL A 151 13.25 11.87 -7.30
C VAL A 151 12.16 11.02 -7.94
N VAL A 152 12.49 9.77 -8.23
CA VAL A 152 11.54 8.75 -8.67
C VAL A 152 11.16 7.89 -7.46
N PRO A 153 9.93 8.00 -6.91
CA PRO A 153 9.52 7.25 -5.73
C PRO A 153 9.67 5.73 -5.88
N GLY A 154 9.29 5.20 -7.05
CA GLY A 154 9.24 3.77 -7.33
C GLY A 154 7.92 3.11 -6.96
N PHE A 155 7.92 1.78 -6.92
CA PHE A 155 6.73 0.97 -6.63
C PHE A 155 6.39 1.00 -5.14
N ASP A 156 5.11 0.76 -4.82
CA ASP A 156 4.73 0.32 -3.48
C ASP A 156 5.46 -1.00 -3.16
N PRO A 157 6.20 -1.10 -2.04
CA PRO A 157 7.00 -2.28 -1.73
C PRO A 157 6.18 -3.51 -1.31
N ILE A 158 4.94 -3.33 -0.87
CA ILE A 158 4.07 -4.39 -0.35
C ILE A 158 3.16 -4.93 -1.45
N ILE A 159 2.36 -4.06 -2.08
CA ILE A 159 1.32 -4.44 -3.05
C ILE A 159 1.64 -4.04 -4.49
N GLY A 160 2.71 -3.28 -4.72
CA GLY A 160 3.11 -2.88 -6.07
C GLY A 160 3.46 -4.10 -6.91
N GLN A 161 3.07 -4.10 -8.18
CA GLN A 161 3.33 -5.18 -9.11
C GLN A 161 3.91 -4.61 -10.41
N ASN A 162 4.99 -5.21 -10.89
CA ASN A 162 5.61 -4.89 -12.16
C ASN A 162 5.29 -6.03 -13.13
N GLY A 163 4.18 -5.94 -13.87
CA GLY A 163 3.50 -7.02 -14.62
C GLY A 163 4.29 -7.76 -15.72
N ALA A 164 5.60 -7.91 -15.58
CA ALA A 164 6.49 -8.73 -16.40
C ALA A 164 6.63 -10.14 -15.80
N ASP A 165 6.59 -11.16 -16.67
CA ASP A 165 6.52 -12.58 -16.28
C ASP A 165 7.82 -13.17 -15.69
N SER A 166 8.99 -12.59 -15.94
CA SER A 166 10.28 -13.25 -15.62
C SER A 166 11.21 -12.47 -14.68
N ALA A 167 11.00 -11.17 -14.51
CA ALA A 167 11.73 -10.36 -13.54
C ALA A 167 10.77 -9.35 -12.91
N ARG A 168 9.99 -9.78 -11.92
CA ARG A 168 9.15 -8.91 -11.08
C ARG A 168 9.96 -7.96 -10.18
N SER A 169 11.18 -7.63 -10.61
CA SER A 169 12.06 -6.70 -9.94
C SER A 169 11.39 -5.33 -9.93
N ARG A 170 11.17 -4.83 -8.71
CA ARG A 170 10.70 -3.48 -8.44
C ARG A 170 11.85 -2.71 -7.80
N SER A 171 11.71 -1.39 -7.72
CA SER A 171 12.60 -0.57 -6.92
C SER A 171 11.83 0.55 -6.28
N MET A 172 12.38 1.09 -5.19
CA MET A 172 11.87 2.27 -4.52
C MET A 172 12.99 3.14 -3.97
N THR A 173 12.72 4.42 -3.75
CA THR A 173 13.60 5.36 -3.06
C THR A 173 13.09 5.66 -1.66
N GLY A 174 13.88 6.37 -0.85
CA GLY A 174 13.47 6.80 0.48
C GLY A 174 13.42 5.69 1.53
N VAL A 175 14.11 4.56 1.32
CA VAL A 175 14.27 3.51 2.34
C VAL A 175 15.36 3.86 3.34
N LYS A 176 16.45 4.50 2.91
CA LYS A 176 17.56 4.95 3.75
C LYS A 176 17.41 6.43 4.15
N PRO A 177 17.32 6.79 5.45
CA PRO A 177 17.06 8.18 5.86
C PRO A 177 18.21 9.14 5.59
N ASP A 178 19.43 8.60 5.57
CA ASP A 178 20.68 9.28 5.27
C ASP A 178 20.95 9.41 3.77
N SER A 179 20.25 8.65 2.93
CA SER A 179 20.40 8.65 1.47
C SER A 179 19.04 8.42 0.81
N THR A 180 18.16 9.42 0.93
CA THR A 180 16.75 9.30 0.52
C THR A 180 16.54 9.12 -0.98
N ASN A 181 17.51 9.51 -1.81
CA ASN A 181 17.47 9.31 -3.26
C ASN A 181 18.06 7.97 -3.71
N GLU A 182 18.66 7.20 -2.80
CA GLU A 182 19.21 5.89 -3.14
C GLU A 182 18.07 4.90 -3.46
N SER A 183 18.19 4.25 -4.62
CA SER A 183 17.26 3.22 -5.05
C SER A 183 17.56 1.89 -4.38
N VAL A 184 16.56 1.28 -3.77
CA VAL A 184 16.61 -0.06 -3.20
C VAL A 184 15.85 -1.02 -4.12
N SER A 185 16.52 -2.10 -4.52
CA SER A 185 15.91 -3.18 -5.29
C SER A 185 14.98 -4.02 -4.42
N LEU A 186 13.83 -4.36 -5.00
CA LEU A 186 12.81 -5.25 -4.44
C LEU A 186 12.70 -6.45 -5.41
N PRO A 187 13.58 -7.46 -5.26
CA PRO A 187 13.73 -8.54 -6.24
C PRO A 187 12.61 -9.58 -6.17
N THR A 188 11.76 -9.53 -5.15
CA THR A 188 10.73 -10.54 -4.88
C THR A 188 9.43 -9.88 -4.44
N ASP A 189 8.30 -10.44 -4.88
CA ASP A 189 6.99 -10.08 -4.37
C ASP A 189 6.71 -10.81 -3.06
N TRP A 190 6.50 -10.03 -2.01
CA TRP A 190 6.12 -10.55 -0.68
C TRP A 190 4.63 -10.89 -0.60
N VAL A 191 3.81 -10.29 -1.46
CA VAL A 191 2.37 -10.53 -1.57
C VAL A 191 2.09 -11.07 -2.97
N ILE A 192 1.58 -12.30 -3.04
CA ILE A 192 1.27 -12.98 -4.29
C ILE A 192 -0.25 -13.15 -4.37
N PRO A 193 -0.97 -12.42 -5.25
CA PRO A 193 -2.39 -12.65 -5.42
C PRO A 193 -2.63 -14.02 -6.04
N LYS A 194 -3.49 -14.82 -5.40
CA LYS A 194 -3.93 -16.14 -5.90
C LYS A 194 -5.33 -16.13 -6.50
N GLY A 195 -5.95 -14.96 -6.61
CA GLY A 195 -7.31 -14.79 -7.13
C GLY A 195 -8.08 -13.71 -6.36
N GLY A 196 -9.32 -13.46 -6.79
CA GLY A 196 -10.24 -12.50 -6.21
C GLY A 196 -11.43 -12.28 -7.14
N GLU A 197 -12.49 -11.65 -6.62
CA GLU A 197 -13.69 -11.34 -7.39
C GLU A 197 -14.32 -10.03 -6.91
N TYR A 198 -15.05 -9.36 -7.79
CA TYR A 198 -15.85 -8.18 -7.50
C TYR A 198 -17.30 -8.55 -7.20
N PHE A 199 -17.77 -8.12 -6.02
CA PHE A 199 -19.13 -8.33 -5.57
C PHE A 199 -19.85 -7.01 -5.33
N PHE A 200 -21.18 -7.04 -5.44
CA PHE A 200 -22.05 -5.98 -4.99
C PHE A 200 -22.75 -6.42 -3.70
N SER A 201 -22.70 -5.59 -2.66
CA SER A 201 -23.45 -5.82 -1.43
C SER A 201 -24.73 -4.98 -1.47
N PRO A 202 -25.86 -5.53 -1.92
CA PRO A 202 -27.12 -4.78 -2.03
C PRO A 202 -27.62 -4.32 -0.65
N SER A 203 -28.51 -3.32 -0.67
CA SER A 203 -29.23 -2.93 0.54
C SER A 203 -30.13 -4.06 1.03
N ILE A 204 -30.45 -4.04 2.34
CA ILE A 204 -31.38 -5.00 2.94
C ILE A 204 -32.76 -4.93 2.24
N SER A 205 -33.19 -3.74 1.81
CA SER A 205 -34.43 -3.59 1.04
C SER A 205 -34.37 -4.29 -0.31
N ALA A 206 -33.30 -4.13 -1.09
CA ALA A 206 -33.12 -4.79 -2.39
C ALA A 206 -33.04 -6.31 -2.24
N LEU A 207 -32.36 -6.81 -1.20
CA LEU A 207 -32.36 -8.25 -0.88
C LEU A 207 -33.79 -8.77 -0.72
N ARG A 208 -34.63 -8.09 0.07
CA ARG A 208 -36.01 -8.51 0.35
C ARG A 208 -36.92 -8.38 -0.87
N SER A 209 -36.81 -7.30 -1.65
CA SER A 209 -37.77 -7.00 -2.72
C SER A 209 -37.39 -7.59 -4.08
N THR A 210 -36.12 -7.88 -4.33
CA THR A 210 -35.62 -8.24 -5.67
C THR A 210 -34.99 -9.62 -5.72
N PHE A 211 -34.26 -10.02 -4.67
CA PHE A 211 -33.50 -11.28 -4.67
C PHE A 211 -34.14 -12.41 -3.86
N ALA A 212 -35.04 -12.10 -2.90
CA ALA A 212 -35.67 -13.10 -2.03
C ALA A 212 -37.04 -13.59 -2.50
N LEU A 213 -37.68 -12.92 -3.47
CA LEU A 213 -39.02 -13.26 -3.97
C LEU A 213 -38.98 -14.23 -5.17
N ALA A 214 -37.97 -15.10 -5.21
CA ALA A 214 -37.90 -16.20 -6.20
C ALA A 214 -38.76 -17.39 -5.76
#